data_AF-A0A4R9LN23-F1
#
_entry.id   AF-A0A4R9LN23-F1
#
_cell.length_a   1.000
_cell.length_b   1.000
_cell.length_c   1.000
_cell.angle_alpha   90.00
_cell.angle_beta   90.00
_cell.angle_gamma   90.00
#
_symmetry.space_group_name_H-M   'P 1'
#
loop_
_entity.id
_entity.type
_entity.pdbx_description
1 polymer ?
#
loop_
_entity_poly.entity_id
_entity_poly.type
_entity_poly.pdbx_seq_one_letter_code
_entity_poly.pdbx_strand_id
1 'polypeptide(L)'
;MKKRYKLILGGFGLMVLALALSLVFLNDGDSNSSKKNLGMDESDPSFETSAKHLFDDPEFADAPYPEDDELSQAEKLWPFALEKKPDRKEKVKEEWRDFAAKYPKNFYIPKEIRPPRTEAEEQQAQELLEDFTAMDASFASFISKNKWSEPGNNPPSAGPERPAPAKQRAYFDYKIYELESRIQMIEYWMENQASATEKVNADKDLKVWRKELSSLQEVRSQVPQT
;
A
#
# COMPACT_ATOMS: atom_id res chain seq x y z
N MET A 1 0.52 -6.65 49.25
CA MET A 1 0.16 -7.17 47.92
C MET A 1 1.31 -7.28 46.90
N LYS A 2 2.61 -7.09 47.25
CA LYS A 2 3.71 -7.03 46.27
C LYS A 2 4.43 -8.36 45.95
N LYS A 3 4.16 -9.45 46.69
CA LYS A 3 4.86 -10.75 46.51
C LYS A 3 4.21 -11.67 45.47
N ARG A 4 2.89 -11.56 45.23
CA ARG A 4 2.15 -12.44 44.31
C ARG A 4 2.39 -12.13 42.83
N TYR A 5 2.66 -10.86 42.49
CA TYR A 5 2.95 -10.44 41.11
C TYR A 5 4.32 -10.88 40.60
N LYS A 6 5.31 -11.09 41.50
CA LYS A 6 6.66 -11.53 41.09
C LYS A 6 6.68 -13.00 40.64
N LEU A 7 5.82 -13.85 41.20
CA LEU A 7 5.69 -15.25 40.79
C LEU A 7 4.99 -15.42 39.44
N ILE A 8 4.00 -14.57 39.15
CA ILE A 8 3.26 -14.58 37.88
C ILE A 8 4.16 -14.09 36.73
N LEU A 9 4.94 -13.03 36.96
CA LEU A 9 5.89 -12.53 35.96
C LEU A 9 7.03 -13.51 35.67
N GLY A 10 7.52 -14.21 36.70
CA GLY A 10 8.56 -15.23 36.55
C GLY A 10 8.09 -16.48 35.77
N GLY A 11 6.84 -16.91 35.98
CA GLY A 11 6.26 -18.03 35.24
C GLY A 11 6.02 -17.71 33.77
N PHE A 12 5.60 -16.48 33.46
CA PHE A 12 5.35 -16.06 32.08
C PHE A 12 6.65 -15.99 31.25
N GLY A 13 7.75 -15.50 31.85
CA GLY A 13 9.05 -15.45 31.18
C GLY A 13 9.62 -16.83 30.83
N LEU A 14 9.41 -17.82 31.71
CA LEU A 14 9.85 -19.20 31.48
C LEU A 14 9.05 -19.89 30.36
N MET A 15 7.75 -19.58 30.26
CA MET A 15 6.87 -20.12 29.23
C MET A 15 7.23 -19.57 27.83
N VAL A 16 7.49 -18.26 27.72
CA VAL A 16 7.92 -17.63 26.46
C VAL A 16 9.29 -18.15 26.00
N LEU A 17 10.22 -18.38 26.94
CA LEU A 17 11.53 -18.94 26.60
C LEU A 17 11.44 -20.39 26.10
N ALA A 18 10.57 -21.21 26.71
CA ALA A 18 10.33 -22.58 26.26
C ALA A 18 9.68 -22.63 24.85
N LEU A 19 8.75 -21.71 24.57
CA LEU A 19 8.12 -21.56 23.26
C LEU A 19 9.10 -21.12 22.19
N ALA A 20 9.99 -20.17 22.51
CA ALA A 20 11.04 -19.71 21.60
C ALA A 20 12.05 -20.82 21.29
N LEU A 21 12.45 -21.62 22.29
CA LEU A 21 13.34 -22.76 22.07
C LEU A 21 12.66 -23.86 21.24
N SER A 22 11.37 -24.12 21.45
CA SER A 22 10.63 -25.11 20.65
C SER A 22 10.56 -24.70 19.18
N LEU A 23 10.39 -23.40 18.87
CA LEU A 23 10.37 -22.93 17.47
C LEU A 23 11.72 -23.04 16.76
N VAL A 24 12.83 -22.98 17.50
CA VAL A 24 14.18 -23.13 16.91
C VAL A 24 14.52 -24.60 16.62
N PHE A 25 14.03 -25.55 17.43
CA PHE A 25 14.29 -26.98 17.22
C PHE A 25 13.30 -27.70 16.30
N LEU A 26 12.18 -27.09 15.91
CA LEU A 26 11.24 -27.66 14.93
C LEU A 26 11.61 -27.37 13.47
N ASN A 27 12.66 -26.59 13.20
CA ASN A 27 13.01 -26.15 11.84
C ASN A 27 14.15 -26.94 11.18
N ASP A 28 14.70 -27.97 11.85
CA ASP A 28 15.68 -28.91 11.28
C ASP A 28 15.04 -30.31 11.18
N GLY A 29 14.33 -30.53 10.08
CA GLY A 29 13.73 -31.81 9.70
C GLY A 29 13.88 -31.98 8.19
N ASP A 30 14.94 -32.68 7.81
CA ASP A 30 15.41 -32.88 6.45
C ASP A 30 14.39 -33.59 5.52
N SER A 31 14.56 -33.24 4.26
CA SER A 31 13.91 -33.70 3.03
C SER A 31 13.60 -35.20 2.93
N ASN A 32 12.37 -35.52 2.48
CA ASN A 32 12.22 -36.57 1.48
C ASN A 32 10.95 -36.34 0.63
N SER A 33 11.15 -35.96 -0.62
CA SER A 33 10.10 -35.78 -1.61
C SER A 33 9.57 -37.13 -2.09
N SER A 34 8.28 -37.39 -1.87
CA SER A 34 7.53 -38.37 -2.66
C SER A 34 6.32 -37.67 -3.26
N LYS A 35 6.52 -37.10 -4.46
CA LYS A 35 5.45 -36.57 -5.31
C LYS A 35 4.58 -37.74 -5.76
N LYS A 36 3.41 -37.89 -5.14
CA LYS A 36 2.32 -38.68 -5.69
C LYS A 36 1.49 -37.76 -6.59
N ASN A 37 1.83 -37.73 -7.88
CA ASN A 37 0.98 -37.12 -8.89
C ASN A 37 -0.31 -37.96 -8.98
N LEU A 38 -1.37 -37.50 -8.32
CA LEU A 38 -2.73 -37.88 -8.67
C LEU A 38 -3.15 -36.96 -9.80
N GLY A 39 -3.15 -37.49 -11.03
CA GLY A 39 -3.74 -36.81 -12.16
C GLY A 39 -5.23 -36.62 -11.90
N MET A 40 -5.65 -35.38 -11.71
CA MET A 40 -7.05 -35.00 -11.57
C MET A 40 -7.31 -33.87 -12.57
N ASP A 41 -8.32 -34.05 -13.41
CA ASP A 41 -8.65 -33.18 -14.53
C ASP A 41 -9.34 -31.90 -14.02
N GLU A 42 -8.61 -30.79 -14.04
CA GLU A 42 -9.00 -29.45 -13.57
C GLU A 42 -10.11 -28.79 -14.41
N SER A 43 -10.62 -29.47 -15.46
CA SER A 43 -11.53 -28.91 -16.46
C SER A 43 -13.03 -29.15 -16.19
N ASP A 44 -13.39 -29.84 -15.11
CA ASP A 44 -14.78 -30.13 -14.76
C ASP A 44 -15.39 -28.96 -13.94
N PRO A 45 -16.49 -28.31 -14.38
CA PRO A 45 -17.09 -27.17 -13.66
C PRO A 45 -17.65 -27.55 -12.27
N SER A 46 -17.83 -28.84 -12.00
CA SER A 46 -18.21 -29.37 -10.68
C SER A 46 -17.05 -29.44 -9.68
N PHE A 47 -15.80 -29.41 -10.16
CA PHE A 47 -14.59 -29.35 -9.36
C PHE A 47 -14.42 -27.98 -8.70
N GLU A 48 -14.84 -26.91 -9.39
CA GLU A 48 -14.62 -25.53 -8.95
C GLU A 48 -15.53 -25.08 -7.80
N THR A 49 -16.57 -25.84 -7.45
CA THR A 49 -17.56 -25.45 -6.42
C THR A 49 -17.66 -26.41 -5.24
N SER A 50 -16.93 -27.53 -5.24
CA SER A 50 -16.97 -28.48 -4.14
C SER A 50 -16.01 -28.08 -3.01
N ALA A 51 -16.46 -28.26 -1.75
CA ALA A 51 -15.64 -28.00 -0.57
C ALA A 51 -14.37 -28.88 -0.51
N LYS A 52 -14.35 -29.99 -1.25
CA LYS A 52 -13.21 -30.92 -1.33
C LYS A 52 -11.94 -30.25 -1.85
N HIS A 53 -12.08 -29.37 -2.83
CA HIS A 53 -10.96 -28.71 -3.50
C HIS A 53 -10.17 -27.75 -2.58
N LEU A 54 -10.78 -27.24 -1.51
CA LEU A 54 -10.09 -26.37 -0.55
C LEU A 54 -8.94 -27.07 0.20
N PHE A 55 -9.00 -28.40 0.30
CA PHE A 55 -8.02 -29.22 1.01
C PHE A 55 -6.95 -29.80 0.08
N ASP A 56 -7.08 -29.59 -1.23
CA ASP A 56 -6.08 -29.96 -2.23
C ASP A 56 -4.98 -28.88 -2.38
N ASP A 57 -5.12 -27.74 -1.68
CA ASP A 57 -4.12 -26.67 -1.66
C ASP A 57 -2.84 -27.15 -0.93
N PRO A 58 -1.65 -27.02 -1.55
CA PRO A 58 -0.39 -27.38 -0.92
C PRO A 58 -0.10 -26.64 0.40
N GLU A 59 -0.76 -25.51 0.68
CA GLU A 59 -0.68 -24.82 1.98
C GLU A 59 -1.35 -25.61 3.13
N PHE A 60 -2.31 -26.49 2.83
CA PHE A 60 -3.08 -27.27 3.81
C PHE A 60 -2.86 -28.79 3.73
N ALA A 61 -1.78 -29.25 3.09
CA ALA A 61 -1.50 -30.68 2.88
C ALA A 61 -1.38 -31.52 4.17
N ASP A 62 -1.02 -30.87 5.30
CA ASP A 62 -0.92 -31.52 6.61
C ASP A 62 -2.23 -31.49 7.42
N ALA A 63 -3.28 -30.85 6.90
CA ALA A 63 -4.58 -30.81 7.56
C ALA A 63 -5.29 -32.17 7.42
N PRO A 64 -5.97 -32.65 8.49
CA PRO A 64 -6.80 -33.84 8.38
C PRO A 64 -7.93 -33.60 7.37
N TYR A 65 -8.13 -34.55 6.47
CA TYR A 65 -9.19 -34.46 5.47
C TYR A 65 -10.57 -34.59 6.16
N PRO A 66 -11.49 -33.63 5.98
CA PRO A 66 -12.80 -33.67 6.63
C PRO A 66 -13.69 -34.79 6.09
N GLU A 67 -14.69 -35.18 6.87
CA GLU A 67 -15.65 -36.20 6.45
C GLU A 67 -16.63 -35.66 5.38
N ASP A 68 -17.20 -36.55 4.57
CA ASP A 68 -18.09 -36.19 3.44
C ASP A 68 -19.35 -35.42 3.89
N ASP A 69 -19.84 -35.68 5.10
CA ASP A 69 -20.99 -35.00 5.70
C ASP A 69 -20.64 -33.58 6.18
N GLU A 70 -19.42 -33.36 6.67
CA GLU A 70 -18.88 -32.04 7.02
C GLU A 70 -18.70 -31.18 5.77
N LEU A 71 -18.16 -31.76 4.69
CA LEU A 71 -18.00 -31.11 3.40
C LEU A 71 -19.34 -30.68 2.80
N SER A 72 -20.36 -31.55 2.85
CA SER A 72 -21.71 -31.21 2.38
C SER A 72 -22.39 -30.12 3.23
N GLN A 73 -22.10 -30.06 4.52
CA GLN A 73 -22.55 -28.97 5.39
C GLN A 73 -21.84 -27.66 5.06
N ALA A 74 -20.53 -27.69 4.82
CA ALA A 74 -19.76 -26.53 4.40
C ALA A 74 -20.27 -25.95 3.07
N GLU A 75 -20.60 -26.80 2.09
CA GLU A 75 -21.21 -26.40 0.82
C GLU A 75 -22.55 -25.66 0.99
N LYS A 76 -23.36 -26.05 1.97
CA LYS A 76 -24.65 -25.41 2.26
C LYS A 76 -24.53 -24.13 3.09
N LEU A 77 -23.61 -24.12 4.06
CA LEU A 77 -23.45 -23.02 5.00
C LEU A 77 -22.58 -21.89 4.46
N TRP A 78 -21.61 -22.21 3.60
CA TRP A 78 -20.60 -21.29 3.08
C TRP A 78 -20.44 -21.37 1.54
N PRO A 79 -21.53 -21.34 0.75
CA PRO A 79 -21.43 -21.47 -0.71
C PRO A 79 -20.53 -20.40 -1.34
N PHE A 80 -20.51 -19.18 -0.78
CA PHE A 80 -19.70 -18.05 -1.24
C PHE A 80 -18.19 -18.17 -0.92
N ALA A 81 -17.79 -19.04 0.00
CA ALA A 81 -16.37 -19.32 0.26
C ALA A 81 -15.80 -20.34 -0.72
N LEU A 82 -16.68 -21.14 -1.35
CA LEU A 82 -16.33 -22.15 -2.34
C LEU A 82 -16.30 -21.60 -3.77
N GLU A 83 -17.00 -20.49 -4.02
CA GLU A 83 -16.87 -19.77 -5.29
C GLU A 83 -15.41 -19.32 -5.48
N LYS A 84 -14.73 -19.91 -6.46
CA LYS A 84 -13.41 -19.48 -6.93
C LYS A 84 -13.47 -17.99 -7.23
N LYS A 85 -12.89 -17.18 -6.34
CA LYS A 85 -12.76 -15.75 -6.60
C LYS A 85 -11.96 -15.63 -7.90
N PRO A 86 -12.43 -14.87 -8.91
CA PRO A 86 -11.62 -14.62 -10.10
C PRO A 86 -10.26 -14.11 -9.63
N ASP A 87 -9.18 -14.42 -10.35
CA ASP A 87 -7.84 -13.99 -9.93
C ASP A 87 -7.76 -12.45 -9.85
N ARG A 88 -8.12 -11.93 -8.68
CA ARG A 88 -8.20 -10.50 -8.41
C ARG A 88 -6.80 -9.91 -8.46
N LYS A 89 -5.77 -10.71 -8.17
CA LYS A 89 -4.38 -10.25 -8.20
C LYS A 89 -3.93 -10.03 -9.64
N GLU A 90 -4.24 -10.96 -10.55
CA GLU A 90 -3.94 -10.79 -11.97
C GLU A 90 -4.72 -9.65 -12.60
N LYS A 91 -6.03 -9.54 -12.33
CA LYS A 91 -6.85 -8.44 -12.83
C LYS A 91 -6.34 -7.07 -12.37
N VAL A 92 -6.00 -6.95 -11.08
CA VAL A 92 -5.42 -5.69 -10.55
C VAL A 92 -4.07 -5.39 -11.21
N LYS A 93 -3.23 -6.40 -11.47
CA LYS A 93 -1.96 -6.20 -12.19
C LYS A 93 -2.18 -5.75 -13.63
N GLU A 94 -3.17 -6.31 -14.31
CA GLU A 94 -3.55 -5.92 -15.67
C GLU A 94 -4.06 -4.46 -15.70
N GLU A 95 -4.96 -4.10 -14.79
CA GLU A 95 -5.45 -2.72 -14.65
C GLU A 95 -4.32 -1.72 -14.39
N TRP A 96 -3.35 -2.08 -13.54
CA TRP A 96 -2.16 -1.26 -13.32
C TRP A 96 -1.26 -1.16 -14.54
N ARG A 97 -1.16 -2.20 -15.36
CA ARG A 97 -0.40 -2.17 -16.63
C ARG A 97 -1.07 -1.24 -17.63
N ASP A 98 -2.39 -1.33 -17.76
CA ASP A 98 -3.17 -0.46 -18.64
C ASP A 98 -3.08 1.00 -18.21
N PHE A 99 -3.20 1.25 -16.91
CA PHE A 99 -2.99 2.58 -16.33
C PHE A 99 -1.57 3.10 -16.59
N ALA A 100 -0.55 2.26 -16.39
CA ALA A 100 0.84 2.62 -16.64
C ALA A 100 1.15 2.87 -18.12
N ALA A 101 0.45 2.20 -19.03
CA ALA A 101 0.55 2.48 -20.46
C ALA A 101 -0.04 3.86 -20.81
N LYS A 102 -1.17 4.23 -20.19
CA LYS A 102 -1.82 5.53 -20.41
C LYS A 102 -1.06 6.69 -19.75
N TYR A 103 -0.53 6.48 -18.54
CA TYR A 103 0.16 7.49 -17.75
C TYR A 103 1.52 6.99 -17.22
N PRO A 104 2.53 6.78 -18.09
CA PRO A 104 3.80 6.12 -17.71
C PRO A 104 4.60 6.88 -16.65
N LYS A 105 4.34 8.18 -16.50
CA LYS A 105 4.97 9.05 -15.52
C LYS A 105 4.11 9.24 -14.27
N ASN A 106 3.04 8.50 -14.03
CA ASN A 106 2.23 8.73 -12.83
C ASN A 106 3.00 8.37 -11.54
N PHE A 107 2.86 9.21 -10.52
CA PHE A 107 3.54 9.06 -9.23
C PHE A 107 3.21 7.73 -8.53
N TYR A 108 1.98 7.23 -8.64
CA TYR A 108 1.48 6.12 -7.84
C TYR A 108 1.70 4.73 -8.47
N ILE A 109 2.23 4.67 -9.69
CA ILE A 109 2.47 3.38 -10.34
C ILE A 109 3.48 2.58 -9.50
N PRO A 110 3.13 1.33 -9.10
CA PRO A 110 4.04 0.43 -8.37
C PRO A 110 5.35 0.22 -9.12
N LYS A 111 6.45 0.07 -8.38
CA LYS A 111 7.81 -0.04 -8.97
C LYS A 111 7.94 -1.22 -9.93
N GLU A 112 7.21 -2.29 -9.68
CA GLU A 112 7.23 -3.54 -10.45
C GLU A 112 6.59 -3.41 -11.83
N ILE A 113 5.68 -2.44 -12.00
CA ILE A 113 4.90 -2.21 -13.22
C ILE A 113 5.36 -0.94 -13.93
N ARG A 114 6.06 -0.06 -13.21
CA ARG A 114 6.57 1.20 -13.74
C ARG A 114 7.49 0.94 -14.94
N PRO A 115 7.37 1.76 -16.00
CA PRO A 115 8.33 1.73 -17.09
C PRO A 115 9.76 1.96 -16.58
N PRO A 116 10.77 1.28 -17.17
CA PRO A 116 12.16 1.48 -16.78
C PRO A 116 12.55 2.94 -16.99
N ARG A 117 13.15 3.54 -15.95
CA ARG A 117 13.71 4.89 -15.99
C ARG A 117 15.21 4.82 -16.21
N THR A 118 15.77 5.88 -16.79
CA THR A 118 17.22 6.03 -16.83
C THR A 118 17.74 6.37 -15.42
N GLU A 119 19.00 6.04 -15.12
CA GLU A 119 19.62 6.37 -13.83
C GLU A 119 19.54 7.87 -13.52
N ALA A 120 19.70 8.72 -14.53
CA ALA A 120 19.56 10.17 -14.41
C ALA A 120 18.16 10.60 -13.98
N GLU A 121 17.11 9.97 -14.51
CA GLU A 121 15.71 10.26 -14.12
C GLU A 121 15.40 9.78 -12.70
N GLU A 122 15.98 8.65 -12.28
CA GLU A 122 15.84 8.17 -10.90
C GLU A 122 16.54 9.10 -9.90
N GLN A 123 17.75 9.54 -10.22
CA GLN A 123 18.49 10.52 -9.41
C GLN A 123 17.70 11.83 -9.30
N GLN A 124 17.18 12.37 -10.40
CA GLN A 124 16.36 13.59 -10.37
C GLN A 124 15.08 13.43 -9.54
N ALA A 125 14.42 12.27 -9.64
CA ALA A 125 13.23 12.00 -8.84
C ALA A 125 13.54 11.92 -7.34
N GLN A 126 14.71 11.36 -6.99
CA GLN A 126 15.19 11.28 -5.62
C GLN A 126 15.57 12.67 -5.08
N GLU A 127 16.33 13.46 -5.84
CA GLU A 127 16.69 14.84 -5.47
C GLU A 127 15.45 15.72 -5.25
N LEU A 128 14.46 15.62 -6.15
CA LEU A 128 13.19 16.33 -6.02
C LEU A 128 12.45 15.96 -4.73
N LEU A 129 12.44 14.67 -4.35
CA LEU A 129 11.82 14.19 -3.12
C LEU A 129 12.56 14.69 -1.87
N GLU A 130 13.88 14.71 -1.90
CA GLU A 130 14.71 15.21 -0.81
C GLU A 130 14.51 16.71 -0.59
N ASP A 131 14.54 17.51 -1.65
CA ASP A 131 14.29 18.95 -1.59
C ASP A 131 12.88 19.26 -1.08
N PHE A 132 11.88 18.54 -1.58
CA PHE A 132 10.51 18.64 -1.08
C PHE A 132 10.43 18.34 0.41
N THR A 133 11.00 17.21 0.84
CA THR A 133 10.96 16.75 2.24
C THR A 133 11.67 17.73 3.16
N ALA A 134 12.82 18.26 2.75
CA ALA A 134 13.58 19.25 3.52
C ALA A 134 12.79 20.56 3.70
N MET A 135 12.13 21.04 2.64
CA MET A 135 11.28 22.22 2.72
C MET A 135 10.03 21.99 3.58
N ASP A 136 9.33 20.88 3.40
CA ASP A 136 8.13 20.56 4.17
C ASP A 136 8.44 20.40 5.66
N ALA A 137 9.56 19.74 6.00
CA ALA A 137 10.07 19.66 7.36
C ALA A 137 10.42 21.02 7.96
N SER A 138 11.00 21.93 7.16
CA SER A 138 11.32 23.30 7.59
C SER A 138 10.05 24.09 7.91
N PHE A 139 9.01 24.00 7.06
CA PHE A 139 7.71 24.63 7.32
C PHE A 139 7.01 24.03 8.53
N ALA A 140 6.99 22.71 8.67
CA ALA A 140 6.41 22.03 9.82
C ALA A 140 7.13 22.42 11.13
N SER A 141 8.46 22.50 11.11
CA SER A 141 9.26 22.96 12.24
C SER A 141 8.91 24.41 12.61
N PHE A 142 8.80 25.30 11.62
CA PHE A 142 8.44 26.70 11.84
C PHE A 142 7.04 26.85 12.44
N ILE A 143 6.04 26.16 11.87
CA ILE A 143 4.66 26.18 12.38
C ILE A 143 4.62 25.67 13.82
N SER A 144 5.32 24.57 14.10
CA SER A 144 5.37 23.98 15.45
C SER A 144 6.03 24.94 16.45
N LYS A 145 7.18 25.51 16.12
CA LYS A 145 7.87 26.50 16.97
C LYS A 145 6.98 27.69 17.31
N ASN A 146 6.27 28.22 16.32
CA ASN A 146 5.40 29.38 16.56
C ASN A 146 4.13 29.02 17.32
N LYS A 147 3.55 27.84 17.08
CA LYS A 147 2.37 27.35 17.82
C LYS A 147 2.61 27.26 19.32
N TRP A 148 3.83 26.91 19.73
CA TRP A 148 4.23 26.77 21.14
C TRP A 148 5.08 27.95 21.64
N SER A 149 5.12 29.05 20.88
CA SER A 149 5.83 30.26 21.28
C SER A 149 5.05 31.00 22.39
N GLU A 150 5.78 31.53 23.37
CA GLU A 150 5.22 32.33 24.46
C GLU A 150 5.87 33.72 24.45
N PRO A 151 5.10 34.82 24.57
CA PRO A 151 5.67 36.15 24.66
C PRO A 151 6.67 36.25 25.82
N GLY A 152 7.92 36.63 25.53
CA GLY A 152 8.99 36.85 26.52
C GLY A 152 9.87 35.64 26.81
N ASN A 153 9.32 34.42 26.86
CA ASN A 153 10.11 33.20 27.09
C ASN A 153 10.72 32.64 25.79
N ASN A 154 9.88 32.50 24.76
CA ASN A 154 10.25 31.99 23.44
C ASN A 154 9.43 32.79 22.42
N PRO A 155 9.88 33.98 22.01
CA PRO A 155 9.15 34.79 21.05
C PRO A 155 9.00 34.03 19.72
N PRO A 156 7.95 34.33 18.93
CA PRO A 156 7.77 33.75 17.60
C PRO A 156 9.05 33.92 16.78
N SER A 157 9.47 32.87 16.08
CA SER A 157 10.66 32.94 15.23
C SER A 157 10.44 33.97 14.14
N ALA A 158 11.46 34.79 13.84
CA ALA A 158 11.54 35.40 12.52
C ALA A 158 11.39 34.27 11.48
N GLY A 159 10.62 34.52 10.41
CA GLY A 159 10.26 33.50 9.41
C GLY A 159 11.41 32.60 8.98
N PRO A 160 11.15 31.38 8.47
CA PRO A 160 12.21 30.58 7.89
C PRO A 160 12.91 31.43 6.82
N GLU A 161 14.25 31.36 6.78
CA GLU A 161 15.01 32.02 5.73
C GLU A 161 14.43 31.62 4.37
N ARG A 162 14.21 32.61 3.49
CA ARG A 162 13.58 32.37 2.20
C ARG A 162 14.44 31.35 1.43
N PRO A 163 13.92 30.16 1.10
CA PRO A 163 14.71 29.14 0.41
C PRO A 163 15.23 29.66 -0.93
N ALA A 164 16.30 29.06 -1.47
CA ALA A 164 16.76 29.39 -2.82
C ALA A 164 15.63 29.19 -3.85
N PRO A 165 15.56 30.00 -4.93
CA PRO A 165 14.53 29.87 -5.96
C PRO A 165 14.41 28.44 -6.52
N ALA A 166 15.54 27.77 -6.76
CA ALA A 166 15.56 26.38 -7.23
C ALA A 166 14.79 25.42 -6.30
N LYS A 167 14.99 25.53 -4.98
CA LYS A 167 14.27 24.71 -3.99
C LYS A 167 12.78 25.02 -3.94
N GLN A 168 12.42 26.31 -4.01
CA GLN A 168 11.02 26.72 -4.11
C GLN A 168 10.35 26.09 -5.34
N ARG A 169 11.02 26.08 -6.50
CA ARG A 169 10.52 25.44 -7.72
C ARG A 169 10.35 23.94 -7.53
N ALA A 170 11.37 23.25 -7.00
CA ALA A 170 11.32 21.81 -6.72
C ALA A 170 10.12 21.46 -5.83
N TYR A 171 9.85 22.25 -4.78
CA TYR A 171 8.69 22.06 -3.92
C TYR A 171 7.36 22.13 -4.69
N PHE A 172 7.17 23.15 -5.53
CA PHE A 172 5.95 23.28 -6.32
C PHE A 172 5.87 22.24 -7.44
N ASP A 173 6.97 21.95 -8.12
CA ASP A 173 7.03 20.94 -9.18
C ASP A 173 6.64 19.56 -8.63
N TYR A 174 7.08 19.21 -7.41
CA TYR A 174 6.64 18.00 -6.72
C TYR A 174 5.13 18.01 -6.42
N LYS A 175 4.60 19.09 -5.82
CA LYS A 175 3.16 19.21 -5.50
C LYS A 175 2.28 19.15 -6.74
N ILE A 176 2.69 19.81 -7.81
CA ILE A 176 2.01 19.80 -9.12
C ILE A 176 1.99 18.38 -9.67
N TYR A 177 3.15 17.74 -9.75
CA TYR A 177 3.29 16.38 -10.28
C TYR A 177 2.47 15.34 -9.51
N GLU A 178 2.45 15.44 -8.18
CA GLU A 178 1.67 14.55 -7.33
C GLU A 178 0.16 14.76 -7.51
N LEU A 179 -0.30 16.01 -7.56
CA LEU A 179 -1.71 16.34 -7.75
C LEU A 179 -2.21 15.97 -9.15
N GLU A 180 -1.42 16.23 -10.19
CA GLU A 180 -1.69 15.75 -11.56
C GLU A 180 -1.81 14.23 -11.59
N SER A 181 -0.94 13.52 -10.85
CA SER A 181 -0.99 12.07 -10.77
C SER A 181 -2.27 11.55 -10.08
N ARG A 182 -2.77 12.24 -9.04
CA ARG A 182 -4.07 11.91 -8.42
C ARG A 182 -5.22 12.10 -9.37
N ILE A 183 -5.22 13.23 -10.09
CA ILE A 183 -6.25 13.55 -11.09
C ILE A 183 -6.30 12.45 -12.16
N GLN A 184 -5.16 12.07 -12.73
CA GLN A 184 -5.07 11.00 -13.74
C GLN A 184 -5.61 9.66 -13.24
N MET A 185 -5.30 9.31 -11.99
CA MET A 185 -5.78 8.06 -11.37
C MET A 185 -7.31 8.04 -11.24
N ILE A 186 -7.90 9.16 -10.81
CA ILE A 186 -9.36 9.27 -10.67
C ILE A 186 -10.05 9.36 -12.03
N GLU A 187 -9.48 10.07 -12.99
CA GLU A 187 -10.00 10.10 -14.37
C GLU A 187 -10.00 8.70 -15.00
N TYR A 188 -8.91 7.95 -14.85
CA TYR A 188 -8.83 6.57 -15.31
C TYR A 188 -9.88 5.69 -14.64
N TRP A 189 -10.01 5.76 -13.31
CA TRP A 189 -11.01 4.99 -12.58
C TRP A 189 -12.45 5.34 -12.99
N MET A 190 -12.72 6.63 -13.23
CA MET A 190 -14.03 7.11 -13.72
C MET A 190 -14.37 6.59 -15.11
N GLU A 191 -13.38 6.44 -15.98
CA GLU A 191 -13.57 5.90 -17.33
C GLU A 191 -13.90 4.40 -17.32
N ASN A 192 -13.26 3.63 -16.42
CA ASN A 192 -13.24 2.17 -16.51
C ASN A 192 -14.12 1.44 -15.50
N GLN A 193 -14.30 1.97 -14.29
CA GLN A 193 -14.87 1.20 -13.16
C GLN A 193 -15.97 1.93 -12.39
N ALA A 194 -15.96 3.27 -12.36
CA ALA A 194 -16.87 4.02 -11.50
C ALA A 194 -18.34 3.91 -11.95
N SER A 195 -19.23 3.69 -10.98
CA SER A 195 -20.68 3.80 -11.14
C SER A 195 -21.12 5.26 -11.33
N ALA A 196 -22.36 5.47 -11.81
CA ALA A 196 -22.88 6.82 -12.06
C ALA A 196 -22.86 7.72 -10.82
N THR A 197 -23.16 7.17 -9.64
CA THR A 197 -23.14 7.93 -8.36
C THR A 197 -21.72 8.29 -7.94
N GLU A 198 -20.78 7.37 -8.13
CA GLU A 198 -19.36 7.59 -7.84
C GLU A 198 -18.76 8.69 -8.73
N LYS A 199 -19.13 8.72 -10.01
CA LYS A 199 -18.68 9.77 -10.96
C LYS A 199 -19.08 11.17 -10.49
N VAL A 200 -20.28 11.34 -9.94
CA VAL A 200 -20.75 12.64 -9.42
C VAL A 200 -19.87 13.16 -8.28
N ASN A 201 -19.42 12.28 -7.39
CA ASN A 201 -18.54 12.69 -6.29
C ASN A 201 -17.12 12.96 -6.80
N ALA A 202 -16.59 12.08 -7.65
CA ALA A 202 -15.29 12.26 -8.27
C ALA A 202 -15.21 13.57 -9.09
N ASP A 203 -16.26 13.97 -9.80
CA ASP A 203 -16.31 15.25 -10.53
C ASP A 203 -16.19 16.47 -9.60
N LYS A 204 -16.75 16.39 -8.38
CA LYS A 204 -16.61 17.47 -7.39
C LYS A 204 -15.17 17.58 -6.91
N ASP A 205 -14.54 16.45 -6.61
CA ASP A 205 -13.15 16.39 -6.16
C ASP A 205 -12.21 16.87 -7.28
N LEU A 206 -12.40 16.38 -8.51
CA LEU A 206 -11.66 16.83 -9.69
C LEU A 206 -11.80 18.33 -9.92
N LYS A 207 -12.97 18.92 -9.69
CA LYS A 207 -13.17 20.38 -9.82
C LYS A 207 -12.36 21.16 -8.78
N VAL A 208 -12.23 20.65 -7.56
CA VAL A 208 -11.41 21.26 -6.50
C VAL A 208 -9.93 21.10 -6.85
N TRP A 209 -9.49 19.88 -7.17
CA TRP A 209 -8.09 19.60 -7.48
C TRP A 209 -7.60 20.31 -8.74
N ARG A 210 -8.41 20.45 -9.78
CA ARG A 210 -8.01 21.21 -10.98
C ARG A 210 -7.81 22.70 -10.67
N LYS A 211 -8.58 23.28 -9.74
CA LYS A 211 -8.37 24.65 -9.26
C LYS A 211 -7.12 24.79 -8.41
N GLU A 212 -6.88 23.81 -7.54
CA GLU A 212 -5.66 23.75 -6.74
C GLU A 212 -4.44 23.62 -7.65
N LEU A 213 -4.50 22.74 -8.66
CA LEU A 213 -3.47 22.57 -9.67
C LEU A 213 -3.17 23.87 -10.41
N SER A 214 -4.20 24.59 -10.89
CA SER A 214 -3.99 25.88 -11.56
C SER A 214 -3.35 26.90 -10.63
N SER A 215 -3.76 26.94 -9.36
CA SER A 215 -3.17 27.83 -8.35
C SER A 215 -1.69 27.50 -8.11
N LEU A 216 -1.35 26.22 -7.96
CA LEU A 216 0.03 25.77 -7.79
C LEU A 216 0.88 26.12 -9.02
N GLN A 217 0.37 25.90 -10.23
CA GLN A 217 1.05 26.26 -11.47
C GLN A 217 1.26 27.78 -11.60
N GLU A 218 0.27 28.57 -11.20
CA GLU A 218 0.39 30.04 -11.16
C GLU A 218 1.47 30.49 -10.19
N VAL A 219 1.44 30.02 -8.93
CA VAL A 219 2.46 30.36 -7.93
C VAL A 219 3.85 29.90 -8.38
N ARG A 220 3.96 28.70 -8.94
CA ARG A 220 5.21 28.17 -9.51
C ARG A 220 5.77 29.07 -10.59
N SER A 221 4.91 29.66 -11.43
CA SER A 221 5.34 30.58 -12.50
C SER A 221 5.93 31.90 -11.98
N GLN A 222 5.59 32.29 -10.75
CA GLN A 222 6.10 33.49 -10.09
C GLN A 222 7.47 33.27 -9.43
N VAL A 223 7.93 32.02 -9.31
CA VAL A 223 9.26 31.71 -8.75
C VAL A 223 10.34 32.00 -9.80
N PRO A 224 11.36 32.82 -9.48
CA PRO A 224 12.45 33.12 -10.41
C PRO A 224 13.12 31.87 -10.99
N GLN A 225 13.57 31.97 -12.24
CA GLN A 225 14.29 30.89 -12.93
C GLN A 225 15.76 30.78 -12.49
N THR A 226 16.30 31.85 -11.90
CA THR A 226 17.68 32.01 -11.43
C THR A 226 17.69 32.68 -10.07
#